data_AF-A0A7L5AFT5-F1
#
_entry.id   AF-A0A7L5AFT5-F1
#
_cell.length_a   1.000
_cell.length_b   1.000
_cell.length_c   1.000
_cell.angle_alpha   90.00
_cell.angle_beta   90.00
_cell.angle_gamma   90.00
#
_symmetry.space_group_name_H-M   'P 1'
#
loop_
_entity.id
_entity.type
_entity.pdbx_description
1 polymer ?
#
loop_
_entity_poly.entity_id
_entity_poly.type
_entity_poly.pdbx_seq_one_letter_code
_entity_poly.pdbx_strand_id
1 'polypeptide(L)'
;MNWRIPLLAVQVIVALSAVVSGVALALGERAGSLGIVPPLEWLEGTPFNSYLLPGLVLILVVGGTHALAFVLLLRRATWALAASAVAGFGMVIWVFVQMVLIPYSFLQAVYFGAGLLEIVLVLLMLDLFHPYPPALDPPPMVARDRIF
;
A
#
# COMPACT_ATOMS: atom_id res chain seq x y z
N MET A 1 9.76 2.08 18.93
CA MET A 1 10.18 1.49 17.64
C MET A 1 9.89 2.52 16.55
N ASN A 2 10.84 2.85 15.66
CA ASN A 2 10.65 3.86 14.62
C ASN A 2 9.98 3.25 13.38
N TRP A 3 8.67 2.98 13.44
CA TRP A 3 7.87 2.36 12.36
C TRP A 3 7.89 3.10 11.02
N ARG A 4 8.42 4.32 11.01
CA ARG A 4 8.62 5.13 9.80
C ARG A 4 9.61 4.52 8.81
N ILE A 5 10.71 3.95 9.31
CA ILE A 5 11.76 3.36 8.45
C ILE A 5 11.22 2.17 7.65
N PRO A 6 10.57 1.16 8.26
CA PRO A 6 10.01 0.06 7.49
C PRO A 6 8.91 0.52 6.53
N LEU A 7 8.10 1.53 6.89
CA LEU A 7 7.08 2.07 6.00
C LEU A 7 7.70 2.73 4.75
N LEU A 8 8.74 3.55 4.94
CA LEU A 8 9.52 4.12 3.84
C LEU A 8 10.15 3.03 2.95
N ALA A 9 10.68 1.97 3.57
CA ALA A 9 11.29 0.86 2.84
C ALA A 9 10.28 0.12 1.96
N VAL A 10 9.11 -0.22 2.50
CA VAL A 10 8.04 -0.86 1.72
C VAL A 10 7.61 0.04 0.56
N GLN A 11 7.37 1.32 0.83
CA GLN A 11 6.92 2.27 -0.20
C GLN A 11 7.91 2.43 -1.34
N VAL A 12 9.20 2.60 -1.05
CA VAL A 12 10.20 2.78 -2.12
C VAL A 12 10.40 1.50 -2.92
N ILE A 13 10.39 0.33 -2.26
CA ILE A 13 10.50 -0.96 -2.95
C ILE A 13 9.31 -1.17 -3.88
N VAL A 14 8.09 -0.97 -3.39
CA VAL A 14 6.87 -1.15 -4.21
C VAL A 14 6.83 -0.13 -5.33
N ALA A 15 7.17 1.15 -5.08
CA ALA A 15 7.18 2.18 -6.11
C ALA A 15 8.16 1.84 -7.25
N LEU A 16 9.40 1.48 -6.92
CA LEU A 16 10.41 1.15 -7.92
C LEU A 16 10.03 -0.11 -8.70
N SER A 17 9.62 -1.17 -8.01
CA SER A 17 9.19 -2.41 -8.66
C SER A 17 7.99 -2.20 -9.57
N ALA A 18 6.99 -1.41 -9.15
CA ALA A 18 5.82 -1.10 -9.96
C ALA A 18 6.17 -0.31 -11.23
N VAL A 19 7.12 0.63 -11.14
CA VAL A 19 7.62 1.34 -12.32
C VAL A 19 8.36 0.40 -13.27
N VAL A 20 9.28 -0.42 -12.76
CA VAL A 20 10.05 -1.37 -13.59
C VAL A 20 9.13 -2.38 -14.26
N SER A 21 8.27 -3.06 -13.49
CA SER A 21 7.32 -4.04 -14.03
C SER A 21 6.28 -3.39 -14.93
N GLY A 22 5.80 -2.20 -14.60
CA GLY A 22 4.83 -1.48 -15.41
C GLY A 22 5.40 -1.04 -16.76
N VAL A 23 6.65 -0.58 -16.81
CA VAL A 23 7.35 -0.25 -18.06
C VAL A 23 7.56 -1.52 -18.89
N ALA A 24 8.00 -2.62 -18.26
CA ALA A 24 8.17 -3.89 -18.96
C ALA A 24 6.85 -4.37 -19.60
N LEU A 25 5.74 -4.31 -18.86
CA LEU A 25 4.41 -4.67 -19.35
C LEU A 25 3.90 -3.73 -20.45
N ALA A 26 4.15 -2.42 -20.32
CA ALA A 26 3.74 -1.43 -21.32
C ALA A 26 4.52 -1.58 -22.64
N LEU A 27 5.78 -1.99 -22.58
CA LEU A 27 6.60 -2.27 -23.76
C LEU A 27 6.31 -3.64 -24.36
N GLY A 28 5.78 -4.59 -23.56
CA GLY A 28 5.41 -5.92 -24.01
C GLY A 28 6.58 -6.64 -24.69
N GLU A 29 6.35 -7.18 -25.89
CA GLU A 29 7.39 -7.85 -26.70
C GLU A 29 8.59 -6.95 -27.06
N ARG A 30 8.40 -5.61 -27.06
CA ARG A 30 9.49 -4.65 -27.32
C ARG A 30 10.48 -4.54 -26.16
N ALA A 31 10.10 -5.00 -24.97
CA ALA A 31 11.01 -5.05 -23.82
C ALA A 31 12.13 -6.09 -24.00
N GLY A 32 12.06 -6.93 -25.05
CA GLY A 32 12.95 -8.08 -25.22
C GLY A 32 12.62 -9.20 -24.22
N SER A 33 13.31 -10.34 -24.33
CA SER A 33 13.10 -11.54 -23.51
C SER A 33 13.59 -11.37 -22.06
N LEU A 34 13.28 -10.25 -21.41
CA LEU A 34 13.65 -10.02 -20.00
C LEU A 34 12.97 -11.02 -19.05
N GLY A 35 12.02 -11.84 -19.53
CA GLY A 35 11.33 -12.86 -18.74
C GLY A 35 10.41 -12.29 -17.65
N ILE A 36 10.23 -10.96 -17.63
CA ILE A 36 9.43 -10.21 -16.65
C ILE A 36 7.96 -10.09 -17.11
N VAL A 37 7.69 -10.22 -18.41
CA VAL A 37 6.36 -10.10 -18.99
C VAL A 37 5.69 -11.50 -19.03
N PRO A 38 4.51 -11.68 -18.42
CA PRO A 38 3.78 -12.94 -18.50
C PRO A 38 3.30 -13.23 -19.94
N PRO A 39 3.06 -14.51 -20.30
CA PRO A 39 2.52 -14.88 -21.61
C PRO A 39 1.20 -14.19 -21.91
N LEU A 40 0.93 -13.84 -23.17
CA LEU A 40 -0.35 -13.23 -23.57
C LEU A 40 -1.54 -14.17 -23.33
N GLU A 41 -1.32 -15.49 -23.32
CA GLU A 41 -2.30 -16.53 -23.01
C GLU A 41 -2.97 -16.31 -21.64
N TRP A 42 -2.27 -15.67 -20.69
CA TRP A 42 -2.85 -15.36 -19.37
C TRP A 42 -3.96 -14.31 -19.44
N LEU A 43 -4.06 -13.55 -20.54
CA LEU A 43 -5.14 -12.60 -20.78
C LEU A 43 -6.36 -13.24 -21.43
N GLU A 44 -6.30 -14.51 -21.83
CA GLU A 44 -7.46 -15.21 -22.41
C GLU A 44 -8.62 -15.25 -21.39
N GLY A 45 -9.80 -14.81 -21.81
CA GLY A 45 -10.96 -14.68 -20.93
C GLY A 45 -10.98 -13.42 -20.06
N THR A 46 -9.96 -12.56 -20.14
CA THR A 46 -9.96 -11.23 -19.50
C THR A 46 -10.49 -10.16 -20.47
N PRO A 47 -10.89 -8.97 -19.98
CA PRO A 47 -11.29 -7.87 -20.86
C PRO A 47 -10.10 -7.16 -21.56
N PHE A 48 -8.85 -7.64 -21.36
CA PHE A 48 -7.66 -6.99 -21.88
C PHE A 48 -7.06 -7.77 -23.06
N ASN A 49 -6.76 -7.06 -24.15
CA ASN A 49 -6.06 -7.63 -25.31
C ASN A 49 -4.54 -7.41 -25.27
N SER A 50 -4.04 -6.65 -24.29
CA SER A 50 -2.60 -6.39 -24.11
C SER A 50 -2.28 -5.95 -22.68
N TYR A 51 -1.01 -6.05 -22.30
CA TYR A 51 -0.50 -5.61 -21.00
C TYR A 51 -0.28 -4.10 -20.87
N LEU A 52 -0.61 -3.30 -21.90
CA LEU A 52 -0.39 -1.86 -21.88
C LEU A 52 -1.15 -1.17 -20.75
N LEU A 53 -2.46 -1.44 -20.64
CA LEU A 53 -3.30 -0.82 -19.62
C LEU A 53 -2.90 -1.30 -18.20
N PRO A 54 -2.69 -2.61 -17.93
CA PRO A 54 -2.10 -3.05 -16.68
C PRO A 54 -0.75 -2.40 -16.34
N GLY A 55 0.12 -2.23 -17.33
CA GLY A 55 1.42 -1.57 -17.16
C GLY A 55 1.28 -0.10 -16.76
N LEU A 56 0.36 0.64 -17.39
CA LEU A 56 0.07 2.03 -17.04
C LEU A 56 -0.51 2.16 -15.62
N VAL A 57 -1.40 1.24 -15.21
CA VAL A 57 -1.93 1.22 -13.84
C VAL A 57 -0.81 0.99 -12.83
N LEU A 58 0.12 0.07 -13.10
CA LEU A 58 1.29 -0.13 -12.24
C LEU A 58 2.16 1.12 -12.13
N ILE A 59 2.45 1.83 -13.22
CA ILE A 59 3.28 3.03 -13.19
C ILE A 59 2.56 4.17 -12.46
N LEU A 60 1.35 4.51 -12.93
CA LEU A 60 0.68 5.75 -12.54
C LEU A 60 -0.06 5.62 -11.22
N VAL A 61 -0.77 4.51 -11.01
CA VAL A 61 -1.60 4.31 -9.82
C VAL A 61 -0.76 3.71 -8.72
N VAL A 62 -0.18 2.52 -8.92
CA VAL A 62 0.58 1.84 -7.87
C VAL A 62 1.88 2.60 -7.58
N GLY A 63 2.73 2.79 -8.59
CA GLY A 63 4.00 3.49 -8.45
C GLY A 63 3.82 4.94 -7.98
N GLY A 64 2.90 5.67 -8.61
CA GLY A 64 2.60 7.07 -8.28
C GLY A 64 2.10 7.27 -6.84
N THR A 65 1.16 6.43 -6.36
CA THR A 65 0.65 6.56 -4.99
C THR A 65 1.71 6.22 -3.94
N HIS A 66 2.52 5.18 -4.15
CA HIS A 66 3.62 4.84 -3.23
C HIS A 66 4.74 5.88 -3.25
N ALA A 67 5.08 6.42 -4.43
CA ALA A 67 6.07 7.51 -4.52
C ALA A 67 5.57 8.78 -3.81
N LEU A 68 4.29 9.14 -3.97
CA LEU A 68 3.68 10.25 -3.25
C LEU A 68 3.70 10.03 -1.74
N ALA A 69 3.27 8.84 -1.28
CA ALA A 69 3.27 8.47 0.13
C ALA A 69 4.68 8.56 0.73
N PHE A 70 5.67 8.01 0.04
CA PHE A 70 7.08 8.07 0.44
C PHE A 70 7.57 9.51 0.60
N VAL A 71 7.32 10.38 -0.38
CA VAL A 71 7.73 11.80 -0.33
C VAL A 71 7.03 12.54 0.81
N LEU A 72 5.73 12.34 1.01
CA LEU A 72 4.99 12.95 2.11
C LEU A 72 5.50 12.48 3.48
N LEU A 73 5.83 11.21 3.60
CA LEU A 73 6.36 10.62 4.83
C LEU A 73 7.78 11.10 5.16
N LEU A 74 8.64 11.29 4.16
CA LEU A 74 9.94 11.95 4.31
C LEU A 74 9.80 13.39 4.78
N ARG A 75 8.87 14.15 4.18
CA ARG A 75 8.59 15.55 4.50
C ARG A 75 7.84 15.76 5.81
N ARG A 76 7.43 14.67 6.50
CA ARG A 76 6.60 14.73 7.72
C ARG A 76 5.30 15.52 7.49
N ALA A 77 4.73 15.40 6.29
CA ALA A 77 3.49 16.07 5.96
C ALA A 77 2.32 15.51 6.79
N THR A 78 1.34 16.35 7.09
CA THR A 78 0.14 15.97 7.87
C THR A 78 -0.65 14.84 7.20
N TRP A 79 -0.63 14.76 5.86
CA TRP A 79 -1.33 13.75 5.07
C TRP A 79 -0.51 12.47 4.79
N ALA A 80 0.68 12.32 5.37
CA ALA A 80 1.58 11.21 5.05
C ALA A 80 0.97 9.82 5.32
N LEU A 81 0.32 9.64 6.47
CA LEU A 81 -0.29 8.35 6.83
C LEU A 81 -1.53 8.04 5.99
N ALA A 82 -2.34 9.06 5.65
CA ALA A 82 -3.48 8.89 4.77
C ALA A 82 -3.04 8.48 3.36
N ALA A 83 -2.01 9.13 2.81
CA ALA A 83 -1.44 8.74 1.52
C ALA A 83 -0.84 7.33 1.53
N SER A 84 -0.18 6.95 2.63
CA SER A 84 0.35 5.59 2.83
C SER A 84 -0.77 4.55 2.89
N ALA A 85 -1.89 4.84 3.57
CA ALA A 85 -3.06 3.96 3.57
C ALA A 85 -3.63 3.78 2.16
N VAL A 86 -3.80 4.87 1.40
CA VAL A 86 -4.27 4.81 0.00
C VAL A 86 -3.35 3.95 -0.86
N ALA A 87 -2.03 4.10 -0.72
CA ALA A 87 -1.04 3.29 -1.43
C ALA A 87 -1.18 1.79 -1.07
N GLY A 88 -1.20 1.46 0.22
CA GLY A 88 -1.36 0.08 0.70
C GLY A 88 -2.66 -0.59 0.24
N PHE A 89 -3.81 0.10 0.38
CA PHE A 89 -5.09 -0.42 -0.12
C PHE A 89 -5.10 -0.53 -1.64
N GLY A 90 -4.55 0.45 -2.35
CA GLY A 90 -4.40 0.42 -3.80
C GLY A 90 -3.62 -0.80 -4.25
N MET A 91 -2.55 -1.16 -3.54
CA MET A 91 -1.76 -2.36 -3.81
C MET A 91 -2.57 -3.65 -3.62
N VAL A 92 -3.25 -3.78 -2.48
CA VAL A 92 -4.09 -4.95 -2.15
C VAL A 92 -5.20 -5.13 -3.18
N ILE A 93 -5.91 -4.05 -3.52
CA ILE A 93 -7.00 -4.08 -4.52
C ILE A 93 -6.45 -4.47 -5.89
N TRP A 94 -5.33 -3.88 -6.31
CA TRP A 94 -4.74 -4.17 -7.61
C TRP A 94 -4.32 -5.63 -7.74
N VAL A 95 -3.65 -6.17 -6.73
CA VAL A 95 -3.22 -7.57 -6.73
C VAL A 95 -4.43 -8.51 -6.66
N PHE A 96 -5.47 -8.15 -5.90
CA PHE A 96 -6.72 -8.92 -5.89
C PHE A 96 -7.36 -8.99 -7.28
N VAL A 97 -7.44 -7.87 -8.00
CA VAL A 97 -7.93 -7.84 -9.39
C VAL A 97 -7.08 -8.75 -10.29
N GLN A 98 -5.76 -8.75 -10.13
CA GLN A 98 -4.90 -9.68 -10.89
C GLN A 98 -5.19 -11.15 -10.56
N MET A 99 -5.35 -11.50 -9.28
CA MET A 99 -5.65 -12.88 -8.88
C MET A 99 -7.01 -13.38 -9.42
N VAL A 100 -7.95 -12.47 -9.70
CA VAL A 100 -9.23 -12.81 -10.33
C VAL A 100 -9.12 -12.98 -11.84
N LEU A 101 -8.26 -12.19 -12.50
CA LEU A 101 -8.19 -12.14 -13.96
C LEU A 101 -7.13 -13.07 -14.56
N ILE A 102 -5.99 -13.24 -13.89
CA ILE A 102 -4.85 -13.99 -14.43
C ILE A 102 -4.43 -15.11 -13.46
N PRO A 103 -3.72 -16.15 -13.95
CA PRO A 103 -3.25 -17.24 -13.11
C PRO A 103 -2.41 -16.76 -11.91
N TYR A 104 -2.50 -17.51 -10.82
CA TYR A 104 -1.75 -17.21 -9.60
C TYR A 104 -0.24 -17.21 -9.84
N SER A 105 0.44 -16.21 -9.29
CA SER A 105 1.89 -16.13 -9.23
C SER A 105 2.37 -15.85 -7.81
N PHE A 106 3.50 -16.44 -7.42
CA PHE A 106 4.14 -16.15 -6.14
C PHE A 106 4.43 -14.66 -5.95
N LEU A 107 4.74 -13.92 -7.02
CA LEU A 107 4.94 -12.47 -6.97
C LEU A 107 3.68 -11.73 -6.52
N GLN A 108 2.49 -12.19 -6.94
CA GLN A 108 1.23 -11.60 -6.48
C GLN A 108 1.11 -11.75 -4.96
N ALA A 109 1.39 -12.93 -4.40
CA ALA A 109 1.33 -13.14 -2.95
C ALA A 109 2.31 -12.24 -2.19
N VAL A 110 3.55 -12.08 -2.68
CA VAL A 110 4.55 -11.19 -2.08
C VAL A 110 4.05 -9.75 -2.05
N TYR A 111 3.51 -9.26 -3.15
CA TYR A 111 3.04 -7.88 -3.27
C TYR A 111 1.72 -7.61 -2.56
N PHE A 112 0.84 -8.60 -2.48
CA PHE A 112 -0.34 -8.57 -1.60
C PHE A 112 0.09 -8.43 -0.14
N GLY A 113 1.07 -9.23 0.29
CA GLY A 113 1.67 -9.17 1.61
C GLY A 113 2.34 -7.82 1.89
N ALA A 114 3.01 -7.22 0.91
CA ALA A 114 3.60 -5.88 1.04
C ALA A 114 2.53 -4.80 1.26
N GLY A 115 1.41 -4.86 0.52
CA GLY A 115 0.28 -3.94 0.73
C GLY A 115 -0.36 -4.10 2.11
N LEU A 116 -0.55 -5.34 2.58
CA LEU A 116 -1.03 -5.60 3.95
C LEU A 116 -0.05 -5.10 5.01
N LEU A 117 1.25 -5.33 4.81
CA LEU A 117 2.29 -4.85 5.72
C LEU A 117 2.28 -3.32 5.81
N GLU A 118 2.14 -2.62 4.69
CA GLU A 118 2.00 -1.16 4.67
C GLU A 118 0.78 -0.70 5.48
N ILE A 119 -0.39 -1.32 5.29
CA ILE A 119 -1.60 -1.02 6.07
C ILE A 119 -1.36 -1.25 7.57
N VAL A 120 -0.77 -2.38 7.95
CA VAL A 120 -0.46 -2.69 9.36
C VAL A 120 0.49 -1.63 9.95
N LEU A 121 1.53 -1.22 9.22
CA LEU A 121 2.46 -0.19 9.69
C LEU A 121 1.75 1.16 9.87
N VAL A 122 0.82 1.51 8.98
CA VAL A 122 0.00 2.73 9.14
C VAL A 122 -0.87 2.64 10.41
N LEU A 123 -1.53 1.51 10.65
CA LEU A 123 -2.36 1.31 11.84
C LEU A 123 -1.55 1.37 13.14
N LEU A 124 -0.35 0.79 13.15
CA LEU A 124 0.59 0.88 14.27
C LEU A 124 1.05 2.33 14.51
N MET A 125 1.25 3.11 13.45
CA MET A 125 1.64 4.52 13.55
C MET A 125 0.51 5.45 13.98
N LEU A 126 -0.76 5.07 13.74
CA LEU A 126 -1.94 5.76 14.25
C LEU A 126 -2.24 5.43 15.71
N ASP A 127 -1.42 4.58 16.35
CA ASP A 127 -1.56 4.10 17.72
C ASP A 127 -2.96 3.50 18.01
N LEU A 128 -3.56 2.86 17.00
CA LEU A 128 -4.89 2.25 17.11
C LEU A 128 -4.95 1.14 18.18
N PHE A 129 -3.79 0.62 18.58
CA PHE A 129 -3.66 -0.42 19.59
C PHE A 129 -3.38 0.13 21.01
N HIS A 130 -3.35 1.45 21.22
CA HIS A 130 -3.22 2.00 22.57
C HIS A 130 -4.48 1.68 23.37
N PRO A 131 -4.39 0.93 24.49
CA PRO A 131 -5.51 0.77 25.40
C PRO A 131 -5.94 2.17 25.87
N TYR A 132 -7.24 2.45 25.82
CA TYR A 132 -7.80 3.68 26.39
C TYR A 132 -7.20 3.87 27.80
N PRO A 133 -6.66 5.05 28.15
CA PRO A 133 -6.19 5.28 29.52
C PRO A 133 -7.30 4.86 30.48
N PRO A 134 -7.01 4.12 31.56
CA PRO A 134 -7.99 3.89 32.61
C PRO A 134 -8.65 5.22 32.93
N ALA A 135 -9.98 5.26 32.93
CA ALA A 135 -10.75 6.48 33.15
C ALA A 135 -10.04 7.32 34.22
N LEU A 136 -9.69 8.57 33.87
CA LEU A 136 -9.16 9.54 34.83
C LEU A 136 -9.93 9.34 36.12
N ASP A 137 -9.23 9.08 37.23
CA ASP A 137 -9.89 8.98 38.53
C ASP A 137 -10.92 10.10 38.60
N PRO A 138 -12.20 9.79 38.89
CA PRO A 138 -13.23 10.81 38.89
C PRO A 138 -12.70 11.99 39.70
N PRO A 139 -12.83 13.23 39.18
CA PRO A 139 -12.26 14.41 39.83
C PRO A 139 -12.63 14.35 41.31
N PRO A 140 -11.67 14.59 42.22
CA PRO A 140 -11.90 14.41 43.65
C PRO A 140 -13.22 15.10 43.98
N MET A 141 -14.17 14.34 44.52
CA MET A 141 -15.45 14.90 44.95
C MET A 141 -15.10 16.04 45.90
N VAL A 142 -15.20 17.27 45.42
CA VAL A 142 -15.16 18.44 46.26
C VAL A 142 -16.29 18.19 47.24
N ALA A 143 -15.93 17.89 48.49
CA ALA A 143 -16.88 17.76 49.57
C ALA A 143 -17.69 19.04 49.52
N ARG A 144 -18.95 18.95 49.07
CA ARG A 144 -19.90 20.03 49.22
C ARG A 144 -19.97 20.23 50.73
N ASP A 145 -19.25 21.23 51.20
CA ASP A 145 -19.30 21.64 52.59
C ASP A 145 -20.76 21.78 52.96
N ARG A 146 -21.11 21.08 54.04
CA ARG A 146 -22.44 20.99 54.60
C ARG A 146 -22.85 22.40 55.01
N ILE A 147 -23.68 23.03 54.18
CA ILE A 147 -24.47 24.18 54.59
C ILE A 147 -25.89 23.64 54.72
N PHE A 148 -26.22 23.08 55.88
CA PHE A 148 -27.52 23.08 56.58
C PHE A 148 -27.35 22.34 57.91
#